data_AF-A0A822Z9K7-F1
#
_entry.id   AF-A0A822Z9K7-F1
#
_cell.length_a   1.000
_cell.length_b   1.000
_cell.length_c   1.000
_cell.angle_alpha   90.00
_cell.angle_beta   90.00
_cell.angle_gamma   90.00
#
_symmetry.space_group_name_H-M   'P 1'
#
loop_
_entity.id
_entity.type
_entity.pdbx_description
1 polymer ?
#
loop_
_entity_poly.entity_id
_entity_poly.type
_entity_poly.pdbx_seq_one_letter_code
_entity_poly.pdbx_strand_id
1 'polypeptide(L)' 'MCSTDDGQDIQDALKEIIGRRTVPQVFINGKHLGGSDDTVEAYESGKLAELLGIEDYDDDL' A
#
# COMPACT_ATOMS: atom_id res chain seq x y z
N MET A 1 -8.45 -10.16 -27.34
CA MET A 1 -8.78 -8.81 -26.84
C MET A 1 -8.62 -8.88 -25.34
N CYS A 2 -7.55 -8.28 -24.81
CA CYS A 2 -7.31 -8.23 -23.37
C CYS A 2 -8.25 -7.14 -22.83
N SER A 3 -9.32 -7.51 -22.14
CA SER A 3 -10.40 -6.58 -21.78
C SER A 3 -9.93 -5.63 -20.67
N THR A 4 -9.83 -4.36 -21.04
CA THR A 4 -9.55 -3.19 -20.19
C THR A 4 -10.71 -2.86 -19.21
N ASP A 5 -11.75 -3.70 -19.18
CA ASP A 5 -13.02 -3.48 -18.49
C ASP A 5 -12.84 -3.65 -16.97
N ASP A 6 -12.28 -4.78 -16.53
CA ASP A 6 -12.07 -5.08 -15.10
C ASP A 6 -11.19 -4.04 -14.37
N GLY A 7 -10.23 -3.46 -15.09
CA GLY A 7 -9.33 -2.45 -14.51
C GLY A 7 -10.03 -1.11 -14.22
N GLN A 8 -11.10 -0.80 -14.94
CA GLN A 8 -11.85 0.45 -14.78
C GLN A 8 -12.77 0.37 -13.56
N ASP A 9 -13.53 -0.71 -13.42
CA ASP A 9 -14.37 -0.96 -12.25
C ASP A 9 -13.56 -0.99 -10.95
N ILE A 10 -12.37 -1.60 -10.97
CA ILE A 10 -11.47 -1.61 -9.82
C ILE A 10 -10.98 -0.20 -9.49
N GLN A 11 -10.60 0.60 -10.49
CA GLN A 11 -10.16 1.99 -10.26
C GLN A 11 -11.28 2.90 -9.76
N ASP A 12 -12.52 2.68 -10.20
CA ASP A 12 -13.68 3.43 -9.73
C ASP A 12 -14.08 3.03 -8.30
N ALA A 13 -14.05 1.74 -7.97
CA ALA A 13 -14.24 1.28 -6.59
C ALA A 13 -13.15 1.83 -5.65
N LEU A 14 -11.88 1.83 -6.07
CA LEU A 14 -10.78 2.45 -5.30
C LEU A 14 -11.03 3.96 -5.12
N LYS A 15 -11.48 4.66 -6.15
CA LYS A 15 -11.85 6.07 -5.99
C LYS A 15 -12.96 6.28 -4.96
N GLU A 16 -13.97 5.41 -4.94
CA GLU A 16 -15.10 5.53 -4.03
C GLU A 16 -14.72 5.22 -2.58
N ILE A 17 -13.84 4.23 -2.36
CA ILE A 17 -13.44 3.76 -1.02
C ILE A 17 -12.34 4.65 -0.39
N ILE A 18 -11.36 5.10 -1.18
CA ILE A 18 -10.14 5.77 -0.70
C ILE A 18 -9.92 7.16 -1.33
N GLY A 19 -10.83 7.64 -2.17
CA GLY A 19 -10.76 8.97 -2.78
C GLY A 19 -9.68 9.14 -3.85
N ARG A 20 -8.92 8.08 -4.16
CA ARG A 20 -7.78 8.08 -5.09
C ARG A 20 -7.93 6.96 -6.11
N ARG A 21 -7.68 7.27 -7.38
CA ARG A 21 -7.67 6.30 -8.51
C ARG A 21 -6.31 5.62 -8.72
N THR A 22 -5.29 6.06 -8.00
CA THR A 22 -3.89 5.66 -8.21
C THR A 22 -3.59 4.39 -7.44
N VAL A 23 -3.01 3.41 -8.12
CA VAL A 23 -2.39 2.22 -7.54
C VAL A 23 -0.87 2.42 -7.49
N PRO A 24 -0.15 1.75 -6.59
CA PRO A 24 -0.63 0.84 -5.54
C PRO A 24 -1.30 1.57 -4.37
N GLN A 25 -2.23 0.90 -3.68
CA GLN A 25 -2.80 1.34 -2.40
C GLN A 25 -2.54 0.25 -1.37
N VAL A 26 -1.79 0.57 -0.32
CA VAL A 26 -1.25 -0.37 0.64
C VAL A 26 -2.06 -0.34 1.93
N PHE A 27 -2.38 -1.52 2.46
CA PHE A 27 -3.10 -1.70 3.71
C PHE A 27 -2.35 -2.71 4.59
N ILE A 28 -2.15 -2.39 5.86
CA ILE A 28 -1.48 -3.25 6.85
C ILE A 28 -2.44 -3.47 8.01
N ASN A 29 -2.71 -4.73 8.36
CA ASN A 29 -3.65 -5.09 9.43
C ASN A 29 -5.03 -4.39 9.31
N GLY A 30 -5.54 -4.25 8.08
CA GLY A 30 -6.81 -3.58 7.80
C GLY A 30 -6.79 -2.05 7.90
N LYS A 31 -5.65 -1.43 8.23
CA LYS A 31 -5.48 0.03 8.20
C LYS A 31 -4.86 0.46 6.88
N HIS A 32 -5.42 1.51 6.29
CA HIS A 32 -4.88 2.12 5.07
C HIS A 32 -3.56 2.84 5.39
N LEU A 33 -2.48 2.41 4.72
CA LEU A 33 -1.17 3.06 4.82
C LEU A 33 -1.09 4.24 3.85
N GLY A 34 -1.52 4.04 2.60
CA GLY A 34 -1.47 5.06 1.57
C GLY A 34 -1.06 4.49 0.20
N GLY A 35 -0.47 5.33 -0.63
CA GLY A 35 0.02 4.97 -1.96
C GLY A 35 1.48 4.50 -1.96
N SER A 36 2.12 4.57 -3.13
CA SER A 36 3.54 4.26 -3.27
C SER A 36 4.42 5.18 -2.43
N ASP A 37 4.20 6.49 -2.49
CA ASP A 37 5.01 7.48 -1.77
C ASP A 37 4.88 7.30 -0.25
N ASP A 38 3.64 7.15 0.24
CA ASP A 38 3.37 6.92 1.67
C ASP A 38 4.06 5.64 2.19
N THR A 39 4.17 4.61 1.33
CA THR A 39 4.84 3.35 1.68
C THR A 39 6.35 3.52 1.75
N VAL A 40 6.95 4.29 0.83
CA VAL A 40 8.38 4.61 0.84
C VAL A 40 8.72 5.46 2.07
N GLU A 41 7.93 6.50 2.37
CA GLU A 41 8.13 7.30 3.58
C GLU A 41 7.99 6.47 4.87
N ALA A 42 7.03 5.53 4.90
CA ALA A 42 6.89 4.61 6.03
C ALA A 42 8.10 3.67 6.17
N TYR A 43 8.69 3.23 5.06
CA TYR A 43 9.92 2.42 5.07
C TYR A 43 11.11 3.22 5.57
N GLU A 44 11.35 4.41 5.02
CA GLU A 44 12.48 5.28 5.40
C GLU A 44 12.39 5.76 6.86
N SER A 45 11.18 5.96 7.38
CA SER A 45 10.95 6.34 8.77
C SER A 45 11.02 5.17 9.77
N GLY A 46 11.17 3.92 9.30
CA GLY A 46 11.12 2.72 10.13
C GLY A 46 9.71 2.32 10.60
N LYS A 47 8.71 3.19 10.39
CA LYS A 47 7.31 2.96 10.75
C LYS A 47 6.71 1.73 10.07
N LEU A 48 7.14 1.42 8.85
CA LEU A 48 6.69 0.25 8.12
C LEU A 48 7.12 -1.05 8.81
N ALA A 49 8.34 -1.11 9.32
CA ALA A 49 8.86 -2.25 10.06
C ALA A 49 8.08 -2.46 11.37
N GLU A 50 7.80 -1.37 12.10
CA GLU A 50 6.95 -1.38 13.29
C GLU A 50 5.54 -1.92 12.99
N LEU A 51 4.90 -1.43 11.92
CA LEU A 51 3.56 -1.86 11.52
C LEU A 51 3.49 -3.34 11.10
N LEU A 52 4.58 -3.87 10.55
CA LEU A 52 4.69 -5.26 10.14
C LEU A 52 5.16 -6.18 11.29
N GLY A 53 5.55 -5.61 12.44
CA GLY A 53 6.05 -6.38 13.58
C GLY A 53 7.40 -7.05 13.30
N ILE A 54 8.17 -6.49 12.38
CA ILE A 54 9.56 -6.87 12.14
C ILE A 54 10.41 -5.90 12.96
N GLU A 55 10.69 -6.29 14.21
CA GLU A 55 11.81 -5.71 14.97
C GLU A 55 13.10 -6.13 14.24
N ASP A 56 14.06 -5.21 14.10
CA ASP A 56 15.37 -5.39 13.46
C ASP A 56 15.78 -6.87 13.36
N TYR A 57 15.80 -7.41 12.14
CA TYR A 57 16.64 -8.56 11.92
C TYR A 57 18.06 -8.06 12.14
N ASP A 58 18.73 -8.53 13.19
CA ASP A 58 20.20 -8.54 13.28
C ASP A 58 20.72 -9.01 11.91
N ASP A 59 21.10 -8.06 11.05
CA ASP A 59 21.75 -8.31 9.77
C ASP A 59 23.20 -8.82 9.95
N ASP A 60 23.57 -9.09 11.21
CA ASP A 60 24.84 -9.60 11.70
C ASP A 60 24.85 -11.13 12.01
N LEU A 61 23.81 -11.92 11.69
CA LEU A 61 23.82 -13.40 11.85
C LEU A 61 23.97 -14.21 10.54
#